data_AF-A0A419YPY9-F1
#
_entry.id   AF-A0A419YPY9-F1
#
_cell.length_a   1.000
_cell.length_b   1.000
_cell.length_c   1.000
_cell.angle_alpha   90.00
_cell.angle_beta   90.00
_cell.angle_gamma   90.00
#
_symmetry.space_group_name_H-M   'P 1'
#
loop_
_entity.id
_entity.type
_entity.pdbx_description
1 polymer ?
#
loop_
_entity_poly.entity_id
_entity_poly.type
_entity_poly.pdbx_seq_one_letter_code
_entity_poly.pdbx_strand_id
1 'polypeptide(L)'
;MSTPATTGERAPVVLIWRNHQGPDVYAAPGLLPQPVADAVLPALGFEPDPAEAGLFTLTDPEHDGQERARAAVRALRTMGHQVGTEPDFDVPGTTLRHRDEPDVVFGEHPYLGIVAAVSDGLPIDPAPFLTKAGWHHTRGLDIYLAPSVEREAGLDAIAAAGEQLHHGRYNVAVQRHLAADVHARRADTRERGRARVSSGAPAPTPTARSAAEAAAAPVSAERAGTRSR
;
A
#
# COMPACT_ATOMS: atom_id res chain seq x y z
N MET A 1 15.27 34.42 -21.14
CA MET A 1 13.90 33.89 -21.13
C MET A 1 13.97 32.39 -21.04
N SER A 2 13.83 31.84 -19.83
CA SER A 2 13.75 30.39 -19.61
C SER A 2 12.81 30.16 -18.44
N THR A 3 11.62 29.66 -18.73
CA THR A 3 10.68 29.09 -17.77
C THR A 3 11.15 27.70 -17.38
N PRO A 4 11.31 27.36 -16.09
CA PRO A 4 11.32 25.97 -15.68
C PRO A 4 9.89 25.45 -15.64
N ALA A 5 9.70 24.28 -16.25
CA ALA A 5 8.45 23.56 -16.35
C ALA A 5 7.84 23.29 -14.96
N THR A 6 6.58 23.71 -14.81
CA THR A 6 5.72 23.42 -13.68
C THR A 6 5.44 21.92 -13.61
N THR A 7 6.11 21.23 -12.68
CA THR A 7 5.69 19.92 -12.18
C THR A 7 4.21 20.03 -11.78
N GLY A 8 3.38 19.09 -12.23
CA GLY A 8 1.91 19.09 -12.12
C GLY A 8 1.37 18.88 -10.70
N GLU A 9 1.89 19.64 -9.73
CA GLU A 9 1.25 19.84 -8.44
C GLU A 9 0.03 20.74 -8.68
N ARG A 10 -1.17 20.16 -8.72
CA ARG A 10 -2.38 21.00 -8.71
C ARG A 10 -2.41 21.69 -7.35
N ALA A 11 -2.22 23.01 -7.37
CA ALA A 11 -2.29 23.83 -6.18
C ALA A 11 -3.61 23.55 -5.43
N PRO A 12 -3.58 23.51 -4.09
CA PRO A 12 -4.78 23.29 -3.31
C PRO A 12 -5.83 24.34 -3.66
N VAL A 13 -7.09 23.91 -3.76
CA VAL A 13 -8.18 24.83 -4.08
C VAL A 13 -8.54 25.70 -2.89
N VAL A 14 -8.24 25.23 -1.67
CA VAL A 14 -8.36 25.98 -0.42
C VAL A 14 -7.14 25.69 0.46
N LEU A 15 -6.59 26.73 1.09
CA LEU A 15 -5.57 26.61 2.13
C LEU A 15 -6.16 26.98 3.49
N ILE A 16 -5.93 26.16 4.52
CA ILE A 16 -6.31 26.47 5.91
C ILE A 16 -5.06 26.41 6.79
N TRP A 17 -4.73 27.50 7.48
CA TRP A 17 -3.52 27.63 8.30
C TRP A 17 -3.73 28.51 9.52
N ARG A 18 -2.84 28.42 10.50
CA ARG A 18 -2.86 29.28 11.69
C ARG A 18 -1.98 30.51 11.49
N ASN A 19 -2.40 31.64 12.02
CA ASN A 19 -1.52 32.78 12.21
C ASN A 19 -0.41 32.41 13.20
N HIS A 20 0.84 32.49 12.80
CA HIS A 20 1.95 32.22 13.72
C HIS A 20 2.16 33.35 14.76
N GLN A 21 1.50 34.51 14.56
CA GLN A 21 1.54 35.67 15.47
C GLN A 21 0.33 35.75 16.42
N GLY A 22 -0.66 34.85 16.31
CA GLY A 22 -1.92 34.91 17.08
C GLY A 22 -2.70 33.59 17.08
N PRO A 23 -3.83 33.50 17.77
CA PRO A 23 -4.66 32.28 17.78
C PRO A 23 -5.45 32.06 16.49
N ASP A 24 -5.46 33.05 15.58
CA ASP A 24 -6.33 33.09 14.41
C ASP A 24 -6.07 31.95 13.43
N VAL A 25 -7.15 31.42 12.84
CA VAL A 25 -7.09 30.43 11.76
C VAL A 25 -7.68 31.05 10.51
N TYR A 26 -6.93 30.98 9.43
CA TYR A 26 -7.30 31.57 8.14
C TYR A 26 -7.67 30.49 7.12
N ALA A 27 -8.56 30.84 6.20
CA ALA A 27 -8.85 30.09 5.01
C ALA A 27 -8.71 30.99 3.77
N ALA A 28 -7.91 30.56 2.78
CA ALA A 28 -7.81 31.21 1.49
C ALA A 28 -8.36 30.30 0.38
N PRO A 29 -9.38 30.74 -0.37
CA PRO A 29 -9.92 30.03 -1.53
C PRO A 29 -8.99 30.22 -2.73
N GLY A 30 -7.84 29.54 -2.74
CA GLY A 30 -6.83 29.70 -3.78
C GLY A 30 -7.35 29.45 -5.21
N LEU A 31 -7.99 28.31 -5.45
CA LEU A 31 -8.63 27.97 -6.74
C LEU A 31 -10.12 27.59 -6.59
N LEU A 32 -10.66 27.70 -5.38
CA LEU A 32 -12.08 27.49 -5.14
C LEU A 32 -12.86 28.67 -5.74
N PRO A 33 -13.90 28.45 -6.57
CA PRO A 33 -14.69 29.55 -7.10
C PRO A 33 -15.30 30.40 -5.99
N GLN A 34 -15.18 31.73 -6.08
CA GLN A 34 -15.62 32.63 -5.01
C GLN A 34 -17.07 32.43 -4.54
N PRO A 35 -18.07 32.21 -5.42
CA PRO A 35 -19.43 31.94 -4.97
C PRO A 35 -19.56 30.67 -4.12
N VAL A 36 -18.67 29.69 -4.33
CA VAL A 36 -18.62 28.46 -3.53
C VAL A 36 -17.92 28.75 -2.20
N ALA A 37 -16.83 29.51 -2.20
CA ALA A 37 -16.14 29.94 -0.98
C ALA A 37 -17.08 30.74 -0.05
N ASP A 38 -17.78 31.72 -0.61
CA ASP A 38 -18.72 32.60 0.10
C ASP A 38 -19.93 31.84 0.66
N ALA A 39 -20.30 30.69 0.09
CA ALA A 39 -21.39 29.85 0.58
C ALA A 39 -20.90 28.84 1.63
N VAL A 40 -19.74 28.23 1.41
CA VAL A 40 -19.27 27.08 2.19
C VAL A 40 -18.48 27.50 3.42
N LEU A 41 -17.59 28.50 3.31
CA LEU A 41 -16.72 28.90 4.42
C LEU A 41 -17.50 29.51 5.59
N PRO A 42 -18.49 30.40 5.38
CA PRO A 42 -19.35 30.88 6.47
C PRO A 42 -20.15 29.78 7.16
N ALA A 43 -20.65 28.78 6.41
CA ALA A 43 -21.33 27.63 6.99
C ALA A 43 -20.42 26.77 7.89
N LEU A 44 -19.10 26.87 7.72
CA LEU A 44 -18.08 26.21 8.53
C LEU A 44 -17.51 27.12 9.63
N GLY A 45 -18.08 28.32 9.81
CA GLY A 45 -17.72 29.29 10.84
C GLY A 45 -16.55 30.21 10.47
N PHE A 46 -16.20 30.29 9.19
CA PHE A 46 -15.21 31.22 8.65
C PHE A 46 -15.89 32.46 8.06
N GLU A 47 -15.57 33.64 8.57
CA GLU A 47 -16.10 34.91 8.09
C GLU A 47 -15.08 35.61 7.18
N PRO A 48 -15.51 36.34 6.14
CA PRO A 48 -14.59 37.11 5.30
C PRO A 48 -13.84 38.14 6.14
N ASP A 49 -12.52 38.19 5.98
CA ASP A 49 -11.67 39.12 6.69
C ASP A 49 -11.90 40.54 6.16
N PRO A 50 -12.27 41.52 7.01
CA PRO A 50 -12.45 42.91 6.58
C PRO A 50 -11.14 43.59 6.18
N ALA A 51 -9.99 43.11 6.63
CA ALA A 51 -8.67 43.65 6.34
C ALA A 51 -8.10 43.11 5.02
N GLU A 52 -8.40 41.86 4.66
CA GLU A 52 -7.87 41.20 3.46
C GLU A 52 -8.97 40.58 2.60
N ALA A 53 -9.25 41.21 1.46
CA ALA A 53 -10.25 40.74 0.51
C ALA A 53 -9.87 39.35 -0.04
N GLY A 54 -10.78 38.39 0.12
CA GLY A 54 -10.59 37.00 -0.32
C GLY A 54 -9.96 36.09 0.73
N LEU A 55 -9.66 36.61 1.92
CA LEU A 55 -9.28 35.80 3.08
C LEU A 55 -10.50 35.59 3.98
N PHE A 56 -10.57 34.45 4.66
CA PHE A 56 -11.58 34.19 5.67
C PHE A 56 -10.92 33.85 7.00
N THR A 57 -11.48 34.34 8.10
CA THR A 57 -11.03 34.10 9.47
C THR A 57 -12.03 33.23 10.20
N LEU A 58 -11.51 32.25 10.95
CA LEU A 58 -12.33 31.44 11.83
C LEU A 58 -12.83 32.29 13.01
N THR A 59 -14.13 32.31 13.24
CA THR A 59 -14.72 33.04 14.38
C THR A 59 -14.36 32.38 15.71
N ASP A 60 -13.97 33.16 16.72
CA ASP A 60 -13.63 32.67 18.07
C ASP A 60 -12.64 31.47 18.09
N PRO A 61 -11.42 31.66 17.55
CA PRO A 61 -10.46 30.57 17.39
C PRO A 61 -9.82 30.11 18.72
N GLU A 62 -9.98 30.86 19.81
CA GLU A 62 -9.36 30.57 21.12
C GLU A 62 -10.02 29.39 21.85
N HIS A 63 -11.29 29.12 21.58
CA HIS A 63 -12.05 28.09 22.29
C HIS A 63 -11.98 26.72 21.60
N ASP A 64 -12.26 26.67 20.30
CA ASP A 64 -12.39 25.41 19.54
C ASP A 64 -11.74 25.46 18.15
N GLY A 65 -10.87 26.45 17.92
CA GLY A 65 -10.39 26.78 16.58
C GLY A 65 -9.72 25.59 15.85
N GLN A 66 -8.99 24.75 16.57
CA GLN A 66 -8.35 23.57 15.98
C GLN A 66 -9.35 22.46 15.63
N GLU A 67 -10.35 22.20 16.48
CA GLU A 67 -11.37 21.20 16.20
C GLU A 67 -12.27 21.63 15.04
N ARG A 68 -12.66 22.91 14.99
CA ARG A 68 -13.46 23.43 13.87
C ARG A 68 -12.66 23.51 12.58
N ALA A 69 -11.39 23.87 12.62
CA ALA A 69 -10.53 23.81 11.43
C ALA A 69 -10.46 22.37 10.88
N ARG A 70 -10.26 21.36 11.73
CA ARG A 70 -10.30 19.95 11.34
C ARG A 70 -11.68 19.54 10.80
N ALA A 71 -12.77 20.00 11.41
CA ALA A 71 -14.13 19.74 10.94
C ALA A 71 -14.37 20.34 9.54
N ALA A 72 -13.90 21.56 9.31
CA ALA A 72 -13.97 22.25 8.02
C ALA A 72 -13.14 21.53 6.95
N VAL A 73 -11.91 21.12 7.27
CA VAL A 73 -11.05 20.30 6.39
C VAL A 73 -11.77 19.01 5.99
N ARG A 74 -12.34 18.30 6.97
CA ARG A 74 -13.11 17.07 6.73
C ARG A 74 -14.30 17.33 5.81
N ALA A 75 -15.08 18.38 6.07
CA ALA A 75 -16.25 18.73 5.27
C ALA A 75 -15.87 19.06 3.82
N LEU A 76 -14.89 19.95 3.62
CA LEU A 76 -14.40 20.35 2.30
C LEU A 76 -13.87 19.16 1.49
N ARG A 77 -13.08 18.28 2.12
CA ARG A 77 -12.57 17.07 1.46
C ARG A 77 -13.68 16.05 1.16
N THR A 78 -14.69 15.93 2.03
CA THR A 78 -15.88 15.10 1.78
C THR A 78 -16.67 15.62 0.56
N MET A 79 -16.69 16.93 0.35
CA MET A 79 -17.28 17.56 -0.84
C MET A 79 -16.40 17.43 -2.10
N GLY A 80 -15.23 16.80 -2.02
CA GLY A 80 -14.34 16.59 -3.15
C GLY A 80 -13.40 17.77 -3.44
N HIS A 81 -13.20 18.69 -2.48
CA HIS A 81 -12.22 19.78 -2.60
C HIS A 81 -10.84 19.40 -2.06
N GLN A 82 -9.79 19.73 -2.80
CA GLN A 82 -8.40 19.56 -2.38
C GLN A 82 -8.01 20.68 -1.41
N VAL A 83 -7.88 20.34 -0.13
CA VAL A 83 -7.54 21.30 0.93
C VAL A 83 -6.11 21.08 1.40
N GLY A 84 -5.27 22.10 1.24
CA GLY A 84 -3.94 22.15 1.84
C GLY A 84 -4.04 22.69 3.26
N THR A 85 -3.37 22.05 4.21
CA THR A 85 -3.45 22.41 5.63
C THR A 85 -2.09 22.32 6.29
N GLU A 86 -1.94 23.00 7.42
CA GLU A 86 -0.86 22.69 8.35
C GLU A 86 -1.09 21.31 9.01
N PRO A 87 -0.02 20.63 9.46
CA PRO A 87 -0.12 19.29 10.07
C PRO A 87 -1.10 19.23 11.26
N ASP A 88 -1.21 20.30 12.03
CA ASP A 88 -2.08 20.36 13.22
C ASP A 88 -3.58 20.28 12.89
N PHE A 89 -3.95 20.66 11.65
CA PHE A 89 -5.33 20.64 11.15
C PHE A 89 -5.60 19.49 10.19
N ASP A 90 -4.57 18.72 9.82
CA ASP A 90 -4.76 17.61 8.92
C ASP A 90 -5.62 16.52 9.57
N VAL A 91 -6.47 15.92 8.75
CA VAL A 91 -7.37 14.86 9.17
C VAL A 91 -7.03 13.60 8.37
N PRO A 92 -6.32 12.63 8.99
CA PRO A 92 -5.93 11.41 8.32
C PRO A 92 -7.13 10.69 7.68
N GLY A 93 -6.94 10.13 6.49
CA GLY A 93 -8.00 9.41 5.77
C GLY A 93 -8.99 10.29 5.02
N THR A 94 -8.83 11.62 5.04
CA THR A 94 -9.70 12.54 4.28
C THR A 94 -9.00 13.19 3.10
N THR A 95 -7.66 13.20 3.07
CA THR A 95 -6.88 13.76 1.97
C THR A 95 -7.34 13.17 0.65
N LEU A 96 -7.79 14.03 -0.26
CA LEU A 96 -8.13 13.60 -1.61
C LEU A 96 -6.86 13.11 -2.28
N ARG A 97 -6.82 11.81 -2.55
CA ARG A 97 -5.72 11.20 -3.28
C ARG A 97 -5.63 11.81 -4.66
N HIS A 98 -4.41 12.12 -5.08
CA HIS A 98 -4.18 12.23 -6.51
C HIS A 98 -4.51 10.86 -7.12
N ARG A 99 -5.37 10.84 -8.15
CA ARG A 99 -5.81 9.59 -8.79
C ARG A 99 -4.64 8.76 -9.32
N ASP A 100 -3.50 9.40 -9.53
CA ASP A 100 -2.28 8.83 -10.07
C ASP A 100 -1.21 8.55 -9.00
N GLU A 101 -1.48 8.84 -7.72
CA GLU A 101 -0.55 8.53 -6.64
C GLU A 101 -0.56 7.03 -6.33
N PRO A 102 0.61 6.38 -6.25
CA PRO A 102 0.70 5.00 -5.81
C PRO A 102 0.45 4.87 -4.31
N ASP A 103 -0.32 3.87 -3.91
CA ASP A 103 -0.60 3.56 -2.51
C ASP A 103 0.66 3.08 -1.76
N VAL A 104 1.57 2.42 -2.48
CA VAL A 104 2.86 1.98 -1.98
C VAL A 104 3.94 2.23 -3.02
N VAL A 105 5.06 2.83 -2.61
CA VAL A 105 6.24 3.05 -3.46
C VAL A 105 7.42 2.28 -2.90
N PHE A 106 8.07 1.49 -3.74
CA PHE A 106 9.35 0.86 -3.43
C PHE A 106 10.50 1.62 -4.10
N GLY A 107 11.56 1.88 -3.35
CA GLY A 107 12.75 2.56 -3.84
C GLY A 107 14.02 2.10 -3.16
N GLU A 108 15.15 2.51 -3.72
CA GLU A 108 16.48 2.29 -3.15
C GLU A 108 16.98 3.60 -2.56
N HIS A 109 17.34 3.56 -1.29
CA HIS A 109 17.94 4.65 -0.55
C HIS A 109 19.44 4.37 -0.33
N PRO A 110 20.35 5.32 -0.61
CA PRO A 110 21.80 5.08 -0.60
C PRO A 110 22.36 4.48 0.70
N TYR A 111 21.76 4.82 1.85
CA TYR A 111 22.23 4.40 3.17
C TYR A 111 21.35 3.35 3.84
N LEU A 112 20.10 3.23 3.39
CA LEU A 112 19.10 2.36 4.03
C LEU A 112 18.80 1.11 3.19
N GLY A 113 19.37 1.03 1.99
CA GLY A 113 19.07 -0.03 1.03
C GLY A 113 17.66 0.13 0.47
N ILE A 114 16.98 -0.98 0.25
CA ILE A 114 15.63 -0.98 -0.30
C ILE A 114 14.62 -0.58 0.79
N VAL A 115 13.77 0.41 0.46
CA VAL A 115 12.75 0.97 1.33
C VAL A 115 11.38 0.99 0.64
N ALA A 116 10.32 1.05 1.44
CA ALA A 116 8.97 1.30 0.95
C ALA A 116 8.33 2.47 1.71
N ALA A 117 7.58 3.30 1.00
CA ALA A 117 6.72 4.32 1.56
C ALA A 117 5.26 3.95 1.28
N VAL A 118 4.38 4.23 2.24
CA VAL A 118 2.94 3.98 2.14
C VAL A 118 2.23 5.33 2.16
N SER A 119 1.29 5.55 1.24
CA SER A 119 0.53 6.81 1.24
C SER A 119 -0.46 6.85 2.40
N ASP A 120 -0.48 7.98 3.10
CA ASP A 120 -1.38 8.23 4.21
C ASP A 120 -2.86 8.23 3.83
N GLY A 121 -3.70 7.89 4.80
CA GLY A 121 -5.15 7.96 4.62
C GLY A 121 -5.72 6.93 3.65
N LEU A 122 -5.07 5.77 3.54
CA LEU A 122 -5.67 4.62 2.88
C LEU A 122 -6.89 4.15 3.68
N PRO A 123 -8.01 3.77 3.02
CA PRO A 123 -9.16 3.21 3.73
C PRO A 123 -8.83 1.86 4.40
N ILE A 124 -7.84 1.15 3.86
CA ILE A 124 -7.30 -0.09 4.41
C ILE A 124 -5.78 0.04 4.44
N ASP A 125 -5.20 -0.17 5.61
CA ASP A 125 -3.75 -0.10 5.81
C ASP A 125 -3.02 -1.25 5.08
N PRO A 126 -2.03 -0.97 4.21
CA PRO A 126 -1.24 -1.98 3.53
C PRO A 126 -0.09 -2.53 4.38
N ALA A 127 0.19 -1.95 5.56
CA ALA A 127 1.24 -2.38 6.48
C ALA A 127 1.22 -3.89 6.81
N PRO A 128 0.05 -4.56 6.98
CA PRO A 128 0.02 -5.99 7.23
C PRO A 128 0.62 -6.84 6.10
N PHE A 129 0.51 -6.39 4.84
CA PHE A 129 1.10 -7.11 3.69
C PHE A 129 2.61 -6.94 3.63
N LEU A 130 3.10 -5.75 4.00
CA LEU A 130 4.54 -5.45 4.09
C LEU A 130 5.17 -6.22 5.25
N THR A 131 4.60 -6.13 6.45
CA THR A 131 5.12 -6.82 7.65
C THR A 131 5.10 -8.34 7.51
N LYS A 132 4.06 -8.92 6.87
CA LYS A 132 4.03 -10.34 6.54
C LYS A 132 5.13 -10.78 5.57
N ALA A 133 5.57 -9.88 4.70
CA ALA A 133 6.72 -10.10 3.82
C ALA A 133 8.07 -9.78 4.50
N GLY A 134 8.08 -9.53 5.82
CA GLY A 134 9.26 -9.30 6.64
C GLY A 134 9.74 -7.85 6.67
N TRP A 135 8.98 -6.90 6.12
CA TRP A 135 9.36 -5.49 6.14
C TRP A 135 9.20 -4.89 7.54
N HIS A 136 10.11 -4.01 7.91
CA HIS A 136 10.14 -3.40 9.24
C HIS A 136 9.80 -1.91 9.18
N HIS A 137 8.73 -1.49 9.87
CA HIS A 137 8.34 -0.07 9.93
C HIS A 137 9.26 0.71 10.86
N THR A 138 9.88 1.76 10.32
CA THR A 138 10.71 2.71 11.06
C THR A 138 9.88 3.97 11.31
N ARG A 139 9.15 3.99 12.45
CA ARG A 139 8.18 5.06 12.79
C ARG A 139 8.75 6.48 12.72
N GLY A 140 10.02 6.68 13.08
CA GLY A 140 10.64 8.01 13.07
C GLY A 140 10.86 8.60 11.67
N LEU A 141 10.85 7.75 10.64
CA LEU A 141 11.02 8.14 9.24
C LEU A 141 9.77 7.85 8.39
N ASP A 142 8.77 7.21 9.00
CA ASP A 142 7.58 6.68 8.35
C ASP A 142 7.82 5.91 7.05
N ILE A 143 8.82 5.03 7.08
CA ILE A 143 9.17 4.14 5.97
C ILE A 143 9.28 2.70 6.46
N TYR A 144 9.17 1.77 5.52
CA TYR A 144 9.43 0.36 5.73
C TYR A 144 10.81 0.00 5.17
N LEU A 145 11.62 -0.66 5.97
CA LEU A 145 12.92 -1.19 5.55
C LEU A 145 12.74 -2.64 5.09
N ALA A 146 13.45 -3.01 4.03
CA ALA A 146 13.51 -4.39 3.58
C ALA A 146 14.06 -5.32 4.70
N PRO A 147 13.71 -6.62 4.68
CA PRO A 147 14.18 -7.58 5.69
C PRO A 147 15.71 -7.76 5.71
N SER A 148 16.40 -7.37 4.63
CA SER A 148 17.85 -7.46 4.48
C SER A 148 18.40 -6.21 3.80
N VAL A 149 19.62 -5.85 4.16
CA VAL A 149 20.40 -4.78 3.51
C VAL A 149 20.99 -5.20 2.16
N GLU A 150 21.02 -6.51 1.88
CA GLU A 150 21.50 -7.04 0.61
C GLU A 150 20.48 -6.74 -0.49
N ARG A 151 20.93 -6.09 -1.55
CA ARG A 151 20.09 -5.65 -2.67
C ARG A 151 19.23 -6.77 -3.25
N GLU A 152 19.81 -7.94 -3.48
CA GLU A 152 19.10 -9.10 -4.06
C GLU A 152 17.98 -9.61 -3.14
N ALA A 153 18.24 -9.72 -1.84
CA ALA A 153 17.22 -10.10 -0.87
C ALA A 153 16.11 -9.04 -0.75
N GLY A 154 16.46 -7.74 -0.88
CA GLY A 154 15.47 -6.67 -0.94
C GLY A 154 14.62 -6.72 -2.23
N LEU A 155 15.20 -7.09 -3.38
CA LEU A 155 14.44 -7.28 -4.62
C LEU A 155 13.43 -8.43 -4.50
N ASP A 156 13.84 -9.55 -3.88
CA ASP A 156 12.93 -10.66 -3.58
C ASP A 156 11.81 -10.24 -2.62
N ALA A 157 12.12 -9.39 -1.63
CA ALA A 157 11.13 -8.83 -0.72
C ALA A 157 10.13 -7.91 -1.43
N ILE A 158 10.56 -7.08 -2.40
CA ILE A 158 9.66 -6.28 -3.25
C ILE A 158 8.77 -7.21 -4.10
N ALA A 159 9.35 -8.28 -4.66
CA ALA A 159 8.61 -9.23 -5.47
C ALA A 159 7.48 -9.89 -4.67
N ALA A 160 7.79 -10.37 -3.46
CA ALA A 160 6.83 -11.02 -2.56
C ALA A 160 5.77 -10.06 -2.01
N ALA A 161 6.17 -8.89 -1.52
CA ALA A 161 5.24 -7.88 -1.00
C ALA A 161 4.32 -7.34 -2.10
N GLY A 162 4.88 -7.02 -3.27
CA GLY A 162 4.10 -6.50 -4.39
C GLY A 162 3.07 -7.49 -4.91
N GLU A 163 3.31 -8.80 -4.85
CA GLU A 163 2.28 -9.79 -5.17
C GLU A 163 1.10 -9.71 -4.20
N GLN A 164 1.34 -9.64 -2.89
CA GLN A 164 0.27 -9.53 -1.90
C GLN A 164 -0.49 -8.20 -2.01
N LEU A 165 0.23 -7.09 -2.23
CA LEU A 165 -0.37 -5.77 -2.41
C LEU A 165 -1.24 -5.71 -3.67
N HIS A 166 -0.81 -6.31 -4.78
CA HIS A 166 -1.64 -6.40 -5.98
C HIS A 166 -2.91 -7.25 -5.76
N HIS A 167 -2.83 -8.35 -4.99
CA HIS A 167 -4.02 -9.11 -4.60
C HIS A 167 -4.97 -8.29 -3.71
N GLY A 168 -4.41 -7.43 -2.85
CA GLY A 168 -5.15 -6.43 -2.06
C GLY A 168 -5.68 -5.24 -2.86
N ARG A 169 -5.48 -5.21 -4.18
CA ARG A 169 -5.89 -4.12 -5.10
C ARG A 169 -5.21 -2.76 -4.83
N TYR A 170 -4.04 -2.75 -4.19
CA TYR A 170 -3.25 -1.53 -4.03
C TYR A 170 -2.52 -1.16 -5.33
N ASN A 171 -2.43 0.14 -5.60
CA ASN A 171 -1.59 0.72 -6.64
C ASN A 171 -0.14 0.77 -6.14
N VAL A 172 0.76 0.03 -6.81
CA VAL A 172 2.16 -0.10 -6.37
C VAL A 172 3.09 0.46 -7.43
N ALA A 173 3.97 1.37 -7.04
CA ALA A 173 5.06 1.85 -7.87
C ALA A 173 6.41 1.29 -7.37
N VAL A 174 7.31 1.06 -8.33
CA VAL A 174 8.69 0.65 -8.06
C VAL A 174 9.61 1.58 -8.82
N GLN A 175 10.68 2.04 -8.18
CA GLN A 175 11.67 2.92 -8.80
C GLN A 175 12.23 2.28 -10.09
N ARG A 176 12.37 3.09 -11.16
CA ARG A 176 12.59 2.58 -12.53
C ARG A 176 13.76 1.62 -12.65
N HIS A 177 14.88 1.89 -11.99
CA HIS A 177 16.09 1.06 -12.10
C HIS A 177 15.97 -0.27 -11.35
N LEU A 178 15.05 -0.39 -10.39
CA LEU A 178 14.75 -1.65 -9.70
C LEU A 178 13.69 -2.47 -10.45
N ALA A 179 12.85 -1.82 -11.25
CA ALA A 179 11.67 -2.45 -11.84
C ALA A 179 12.02 -3.68 -12.70
N ALA A 180 13.05 -3.58 -13.55
CA ALA A 180 13.47 -4.70 -14.41
C ALA A 180 13.92 -5.92 -13.60
N ASP A 181 14.73 -5.69 -12.56
CA ASP A 181 15.25 -6.74 -11.69
C ASP A 181 14.11 -7.41 -10.89
N VAL A 182 13.18 -6.62 -10.34
CA VAL A 182 11.99 -7.14 -9.65
C VAL A 182 11.13 -7.97 -10.60
N HIS A 183 10.96 -7.54 -11.86
CA HIS A 183 10.21 -8.29 -12.85
C HIS A 183 10.85 -9.64 -13.17
N ALA A 184 12.18 -9.68 -13.31
CA ALA A 184 12.91 -10.93 -13.51
C ALA A 184 12.75 -11.88 -12.31
N ARG A 185 12.91 -11.37 -11.07
CA ARG A 185 12.73 -12.18 -9.84
C ARG A 185 11.32 -12.75 -9.70
N ARG A 186 10.29 -11.99 -10.09
CA ARG A 186 8.90 -12.48 -10.14
C ARG A 186 8.72 -13.60 -11.16
N ALA A 187 9.36 -13.52 -12.32
CA ALA A 187 9.30 -14.56 -13.34
C ALA A 187 9.94 -15.87 -12.82
N ASP A 188 11.16 -15.79 -12.27
CA ASP A 188 11.88 -16.94 -11.70
C ASP A 188 11.08 -17.62 -10.58
N THR A 189 10.46 -16.84 -9.71
CA THR A 189 9.66 -17.36 -8.60
C THR A 189 8.43 -18.11 -9.09
N ARG A 190 7.77 -17.61 -10.13
CA ARG A 190 6.63 -18.30 -10.77
C ARG A 190 7.07 -19.57 -11.49
N GLU A 191 8.22 -19.55 -12.17
CA GLU A 191 8.75 -20.72 -12.85
C GLU A 191 9.11 -21.83 -11.86
N ARG A 192 9.81 -21.49 -10.77
CA ARG A 192 10.08 -22.43 -9.66
C ARG A 192 8.80 -22.99 -9.03
N GLY A 193 7.78 -22.15 -8.85
CA GLY A 193 6.47 -22.58 -8.37
C GLY A 193 5.81 -23.60 -9.31
N ARG A 194 5.80 -23.33 -10.63
CA ARG A 194 5.25 -24.23 -11.66
C ARG A 194 6.02 -25.56 -11.73
N ALA A 195 7.34 -25.52 -11.67
CA ALA A 195 8.17 -26.72 -11.65
C ALA A 195 7.88 -27.58 -10.41
N ARG A 196 7.68 -26.96 -9.24
CA ARG A 196 7.34 -27.68 -8.00
C ARG A 196 5.95 -28.31 -8.04
N VAL A 197 4.96 -27.63 -8.61
CA VAL A 197 3.61 -28.18 -8.81
C VAL A 197 3.63 -29.33 -9.83
N SER A 198 4.47 -29.23 -10.88
CA SER A 198 4.62 -30.27 -11.90
C SER A 198 5.37 -31.50 -11.37
N SER A 199 6.37 -31.31 -10.51
CA SER A 199 7.10 -32.40 -9.84
C SER A 199 6.37 -32.98 -8.62
N GLY A 200 5.24 -32.39 -8.22
CA GLY A 200 4.36 -32.87 -7.15
C GLY A 200 3.21 -33.76 -7.63
N ALA A 201 3.14 -34.08 -8.93
CA ALA A 201 2.23 -35.11 -9.42
C ALA A 201 2.65 -36.47 -8.83
N PRO A 202 1.75 -37.25 -8.19
CA PRO A 202 2.10 -38.56 -7.70
C PRO A 202 2.58 -39.40 -8.89
N ALA A 203 3.79 -39.94 -8.79
CA ALA A 203 4.26 -40.97 -9.70
C ALA A 203 3.15 -42.05 -9.81
N PRO A 204 2.75 -42.50 -11.01
CA PRO A 204 1.86 -43.63 -11.12
C PRO A 204 2.54 -44.80 -10.41
N THR A 205 1.90 -45.25 -9.35
CA THR A 205 2.27 -46.47 -8.62
C THR A 205 2.48 -47.60 -9.63
N PRO A 206 3.61 -48.33 -9.61
CA PRO A 206 3.69 -49.57 -10.36
C PRO A 206 2.60 -50.48 -9.78
N THR A 207 1.63 -50.80 -10.63
CA THR A 207 0.51 -51.67 -10.31
C THR A 207 1.07 -53.00 -9.80
N ALA A 208 0.97 -53.23 -8.50
CA ALA A 208 1.13 -54.55 -7.91
C ALA A 208 -0.05 -55.42 -8.39
N ARG A 209 0.09 -55.99 -9.59
CA ARG A 209 -0.70 -57.12 -10.03
C ARG A 209 0.03 -58.38 -9.54
N SER A 210 -0.74 -59.25 -8.89
CA SER A 210 -0.41 -60.63 -8.50
C SER A 210 0.06 -60.84 -7.05
N ALA A 211 -0.91 -60.76 -6.13
CA ALA A 211 -0.91 -61.49 -4.87
C ALA A 211 -2.35 -61.86 -4.51
N ALA A 212 -3.02 -62.60 -5.39
CA ALA A 212 -4.34 -63.20 -5.12
C ALA A 212 -4.59 -64.40 -6.04
N GLU A 213 -3.65 -65.35 -6.07
CA GLU A 213 -3.91 -66.68 -6.66
C GLU A 213 -3.07 -67.74 -5.94
N ALA A 214 -3.39 -67.98 -4.66
CA ALA A 214 -2.88 -69.12 -3.92
C ALA A 214 -3.80 -69.43 -2.72
N ALA A 215 -5.07 -69.75 -2.99
CA ALA A 215 -5.92 -70.44 -2.03
C ALA A 215 -7.08 -71.16 -2.74
N ALA A 216 -6.85 -72.39 -3.21
CA ALA A 216 -7.82 -73.49 -3.10
C ALA A 216 -7.29 -74.81 -3.68
N ALA A 217 -7.42 -75.86 -2.86
CA ALA A 217 -7.55 -77.29 -3.20
C ALA A 217 -6.25 -78.14 -3.28
N PRO A 218 -6.34 -79.47 -3.07
CA PRO A 218 -6.37 -80.09 -1.75
C PRO A 218 -5.28 -81.17 -1.57
N VAL A 219 -4.98 -81.47 -0.31
CA VAL A 219 -4.24 -82.66 0.12
C VAL A 219 -5.12 -83.90 0.04
N SER A 220 -4.71 -84.89 -0.77
CA SER A 220 -4.99 -86.30 -0.53
C SER A 220 -4.12 -87.20 -1.42
N ALA A 221 -3.36 -88.09 -0.76
CA ALA A 221 -3.01 -89.47 -1.14
C ALA A 221 -2.27 -89.71 -2.48
N GLU A 222 -1.31 -90.62 -2.65
CA GLU A 222 -0.72 -91.70 -1.86
C GLU A 222 0.25 -92.43 -2.84
N ARG A 223 1.38 -92.93 -2.33
CA ARG A 223 2.25 -93.99 -2.92
C ARG A 223 2.94 -93.66 -4.27
N ALA A 224 4.13 -94.16 -4.61
CA ALA A 224 4.91 -95.28 -4.13
C ALA A 224 6.41 -95.06 -4.48
N GLY A 225 7.29 -95.57 -3.61
CA GLY A 225 8.28 -96.54 -4.08
C GLY A 225 9.65 -96.05 -4.54
N THR A 226 10.66 -96.52 -3.79
CA THR A 226 11.97 -97.04 -4.26
C THR A 226 12.99 -96.02 -4.78
N ARG A 227 14.29 -96.09 -4.51
CA ARG A 227 15.18 -97.11 -3.93
C ARG A 227 16.53 -96.44 -3.63
N SER A 228 17.25 -96.98 -2.64
CA SER A 228 18.71 -97.12 -2.47
C SER A 228 19.68 -96.18 -3.23
N ARG A 229 20.72 -95.66 -2.58
CA ARG A 229 21.81 -96.43 -1.96
C ARG A 229 22.64 -95.59 -1.00
#